data_AF-A0A2R7P3J6-F1
#
_entry.id   AF-A0A2R7P3J6-F1
#
_cell.length_a   1.000
_cell.length_b   1.000
_cell.length_c   1.000
_cell.angle_alpha   90.00
_cell.angle_beta   90.00
_cell.angle_gamma   90.00
#
_symmetry.space_group_name_H-M   'P 1'
#
loop_
_entity.id
_entity.type
_entity.pdbx_description
1 polymer ?
#
loop_
_entity_poly.entity_id
_entity_poly.type
_entity_poly.pdbx_seq_one_letter_code
_entity_poly.pdbx_strand_id
1 'polypeptide(L)'
;MQTFRFIDLFAGLGGFHLALDRLGGRCVLAAEWKEHLRDLYEENFKLRPEGDITLVNPQDVPDHDVLTAGFPCQPFSKAGEQLGFECTE
;
A
#
# COMPACT_ATOMS: atom_id res chain seq x y z
N MET A 1 6.65 14.02 17.50
CA MET A 1 5.63 14.92 16.90
C MET A 1 5.41 14.40 15.49
N GLN A 2 4.19 14.00 15.14
CA GLN A 2 3.90 13.49 13.79
C GLN A 2 3.93 14.68 12.82
N THR A 3 4.72 14.59 11.75
CA THR A 3 5.03 15.71 10.85
C THR A 3 4.21 15.69 9.57
N PHE A 4 3.72 14.52 9.14
CA PHE A 4 2.86 14.34 7.98
C PHE A 4 2.03 13.05 8.09
N ARG A 5 0.98 12.94 7.28
CA ARG A 5 0.12 11.77 7.12
C ARG A 5 0.42 11.10 5.78
N PHE A 6 0.43 9.77 5.75
CA PHE A 6 0.61 9.03 4.51
C PHE A 6 -0.35 7.86 4.37
N ILE A 7 -0.61 7.46 3.12
CA ILE A 7 -1.29 6.21 2.80
C ILE A 7 -0.33 5.25 2.11
N ASP A 8 -0.49 3.95 2.38
CA ASP A 8 0.41 2.88 1.91
C ASP A 8 -0.34 1.87 1.04
N LEU A 9 -0.34 2.11 -0.27
CA LEU A 9 -1.03 1.25 -1.25
C LEU A 9 -0.10 0.17 -1.77
N PHE A 10 -0.66 -1.03 -2.01
CA PHE A 10 0.12 -2.23 -2.36
C PHE A 10 1.17 -2.51 -1.28
N ALA A 11 0.72 -2.46 -0.03
CA ALA A 11 1.56 -2.29 1.15
C ALA A 11 2.53 -3.46 1.36
N GLY A 12 2.17 -4.67 0.91
CA GLY A 12 2.98 -5.86 1.06
C GLY A 12 3.30 -6.11 2.53
N LEU A 13 4.60 -6.18 2.85
CA LEU A 13 5.11 -6.32 4.22
C LEU A 13 5.23 -4.98 4.98
N GLY A 14 4.89 -3.84 4.37
CA GLY A 14 4.96 -2.52 4.99
C GLY A 14 6.34 -1.86 4.96
N GLY A 15 7.08 -2.04 3.87
CA GLY A 15 8.39 -1.39 3.69
C GLY A 15 8.29 0.15 3.69
N PHE A 16 7.31 0.71 2.98
CA PHE A 16 7.03 2.15 3.00
C PHE A 16 6.57 2.62 4.37
N HIS A 17 5.66 1.89 5.02
CA HIS A 17 5.23 2.19 6.38
C HIS A 17 6.41 2.35 7.33
N LEU A 18 7.29 1.35 7.39
CA LEU A 18 8.44 1.37 8.29
C LEU A 18 9.38 2.56 8.00
N ALA A 19 9.59 2.88 6.73
CA ALA A 19 10.45 4.00 6.33
C ALA A 19 9.83 5.36 6.72
N LEU A 20 8.55 5.57 6.44
CA LEU A 20 7.88 6.85 6.69
C LEU A 20 7.57 7.06 8.18
N ASP A 21 7.22 6.01 8.91
CA ASP A 21 7.03 6.08 10.37
C ASP A 21 8.32 6.51 11.08
N ARG A 22 9.48 5.97 10.65
CA ARG A 22 10.81 6.39 11.15
C ARG A 22 11.15 7.85 10.82
N LEU A 23 10.54 8.42 9.79
CA LEU A 23 10.69 9.84 9.42
C LEU A 23 9.67 10.74 10.12
N GLY A 24 8.85 10.19 11.03
CA GLY A 24 7.83 10.92 11.77
C GLY A 24 6.49 11.06 11.03
N GLY A 25 6.26 10.24 10.01
CA GLY A 25 4.97 10.14 9.33
C GLY A 25 4.00 9.22 10.06
N ARG A 26 2.71 9.48 9.91
CA ARG A 26 1.64 8.60 10.41
C ARG A 26 0.91 7.93 9.26
N CYS A 27 0.85 6.60 9.24
CA CYS A 27 0.01 5.88 8.30
C CYS A 27 -1.47 6.07 8.67
N VAL A 28 -2.30 6.43 7.70
CA VAL A 28 -3.74 6.70 7.92
C VAL A 28 -4.66 5.80 7.12
N LEU A 29 -4.11 5.09 6.13
CA LEU A 29 -4.74 4.01 5.39
C LEU A 29 -3.63 3.16 4.77
N ALA A 30 -3.84 1.85 4.72
CA ALA A 30 -3.02 0.93 3.93
C ALA A 30 -3.92 0.02 3.10
N ALA A 31 -3.44 -0.50 1.98
CA ALA A 31 -4.18 -1.47 1.17
C ALA A 31 -3.26 -2.61 0.70
N GLU A 32 -3.71 -3.84 0.93
CA GLU A 32 -3.04 -5.08 0.57
C GLU A 32 -4.09 -6.18 0.42
N TRP A 33 -4.18 -6.79 -0.75
CA TRP A 33 -5.21 -7.79 -1.04
C TRP A 33 -4.89 -9.21 -0.53
N LYS A 34 -3.63 -9.56 -0.27
CA LYS A 34 -3.25 -10.89 0.19
C LYS A 34 -3.48 -11.01 1.69
N GLU A 35 -4.44 -11.82 2.09
CA GLU A 35 -4.86 -11.97 3.49
C GLU A 35 -3.70 -12.22 4.46
N HIS A 36 -2.76 -13.11 4.10
CA HIS A 36 -1.61 -13.40 4.94
C HIS A 36 -0.68 -12.18 5.16
N LEU A 37 -0.59 -11.28 4.19
CA LEU A 37 0.19 -10.04 4.31
C LEU A 37 -0.56 -9.03 5.15
N ARG A 38 -1.89 -8.96 5.04
CA ARG A 38 -2.73 -8.10 5.89
C ARG A 38 -2.59 -8.46 7.36
N ASP A 39 -2.62 -9.76 7.67
CA ASP A 39 -2.46 -10.26 9.03
C ASP A 39 -1.07 -9.90 9.60
N LEU A 40 -0.01 -10.12 8.83
CA LEU A 40 1.34 -9.74 9.22
C LEU A 40 1.48 -8.22 9.38
N TYR A 41 0.88 -7.43 8.50
CA TYR A 41 0.92 -5.98 8.57
C TYR A 41 0.21 -5.47 9.83
N GLU A 42 -0.97 -6.02 10.15
CA GLU A 42 -1.72 -5.69 11.37
C GLU A 42 -0.93 -6.06 12.63
N GLU A 43 -0.28 -7.23 12.63
CA GLU A 43 0.56 -7.66 13.74
C GLU A 43 1.68 -6.65 14.02
N ASN A 44 2.36 -6.19 12.97
CA ASN A 44 3.53 -5.31 13.08
C ASN A 44 3.17 -3.83 13.32
N PHE A 45 2.09 -3.33 12.70
CA PHE A 45 1.78 -1.90 12.67
C PHE A 45 0.48 -1.52 13.37
N LYS A 46 -0.28 -2.49 13.89
CA LYS A 46 -1.59 -2.28 14.57
C LYS A 46 -2.60 -1.54 13.71
N LEU A 47 -2.48 -1.69 12.39
CA LEU A 47 -3.37 -1.17 11.36
C LEU A 47 -3.62 -2.31 10.38
N ARG A 48 -4.87 -2.71 10.22
CA ARG A 48 -5.23 -3.72 9.21
C ARG A 48 -5.39 -3.03 7.85
N PRO A 49 -4.64 -3.45 6.81
CA PRO A 49 -4.84 -2.90 5.48
C PRO A 49 -6.23 -3.24 4.93
N GLU A 50 -6.78 -2.32 4.15
CA GLU A 50 -7.88 -2.60 3.24
C GLU A 50 -7.49 -3.71 2.26
N GLY A 51 -8.48 -4.43 1.74
CA GLY A 51 -8.25 -5.54 0.81
C GLY A 51 -7.95 -5.05 -0.62
N ASP A 52 -8.77 -5.49 -1.57
CA ASP A 52 -8.69 -5.03 -2.95
C ASP A 52 -8.94 -3.52 -3.05
N ILE A 53 -7.89 -2.77 -3.43
CA ILE A 53 -7.93 -1.31 -3.55
C ILE A 53 -8.92 -0.83 -4.61
N THR A 54 -9.28 -1.66 -5.59
CA THR A 54 -10.28 -1.32 -6.63
C THR A 54 -11.70 -1.22 -6.06
N LEU A 55 -11.93 -1.78 -4.87
CA LEU A 55 -13.21 -1.75 -4.16
C LEU A 55 -13.28 -0.61 -3.13
N VAL A 56 -12.16 0.08 -2.87
CA VAL A 56 -12.13 1.22 -1.95
C VAL A 56 -12.70 2.44 -2.65
N ASN A 57 -13.76 3.00 -2.10
CA ASN A 57 -14.35 4.24 -2.59
C ASN A 57 -13.36 5.40 -2.35
N PRO A 58 -12.97 6.16 -3.39
CA PRO A 58 -12.02 7.26 -3.24
C PRO A 58 -12.42 8.32 -2.21
N GLN A 59 -13.72 8.51 -1.95
CA GLN A 59 -14.21 9.47 -0.97
C GLN A 59 -14.00 9.04 0.49
N ASP A 60 -13.78 7.74 0.72
CA ASP A 60 -13.52 7.19 2.06
C ASP A 60 -12.01 7.17 2.38
N VAL A 61 -11.16 7.51 1.41
CA VAL A 61 -9.70 7.62 1.62
C VAL A 61 -9.42 8.86 2.47
N PRO A 62 -8.81 8.72 3.67
CA PRO A 62 -8.54 9.85 4.54
C PRO A 62 -7.57 10.86 3.91
N ASP A 63 -7.73 12.14 4.26
CA ASP A 63 -6.77 13.18 3.89
C ASP A 63 -5.34 12.78 4.24
N HIS A 64 -4.42 12.97 3.31
CA HIS A 64 -3.02 12.58 3.45
C HIS A 64 -2.11 13.53 2.67
N ASP A 65 -0.87 13.65 3.12
CA ASP A 65 0.15 14.50 2.50
C ASP A 65 0.99 13.72 1.48
N VAL A 66 1.14 12.40 1.70
CA VAL A 66 1.97 11.51 0.89
C VAL A 66 1.19 10.24 0.53
N LEU A 67 1.24 9.85 -0.74
CA LEU A 67 0.75 8.56 -1.24
C LEU A 67 1.95 7.70 -1.63
N THR A 68 2.08 6.51 -1.05
CA THR A 68 3.03 5.49 -1.49
C THR A 68 2.30 4.38 -2.22
N ALA A 69 2.87 3.91 -3.33
CA ALA A 69 2.31 2.82 -4.12
C ALA A 69 3.42 1.97 -4.72
N GLY A 70 3.65 0.79 -4.15
CA GLY A 70 4.51 -0.25 -4.73
C GLY A 70 3.74 -1.12 -5.70
N PHE A 71 3.15 -0.53 -6.75
CA PHE A 71 2.22 -1.24 -7.63
C PHE A 71 2.90 -2.41 -8.38
N PRO A 72 2.15 -3.45 -8.77
CA PRO A 72 2.67 -4.63 -9.47
C PRO A 72 3.53 -4.26 -10.70
N CYS A 73 4.76 -4.75 -10.73
CA CYS A 73 5.72 -4.46 -11.80
C CYS A 73 5.77 -5.56 -12.87
N GLN A 74 5.15 -6.72 -12.62
CA GLN A 74 5.08 -7.86 -13.54
C GLN A 74 4.68 -7.48 -14.98
N PRO A 75 3.69 -6.59 -15.21
CA PRO A 75 3.27 -6.23 -16.56
C PRO A 75 4.35 -5.50 -17.37
N PHE A 76 5.35 -4.92 -16.70
CA PHE A 76 6.37 -4.05 -17.28
C PHE A 76 7.78 -4.64 -17.18
N SER A 77 7.96 -5.70 -16.39
CA SER A 77 9.26 -6.29 -16.12
C SER A 77 9.84 -6.94 -17.39
N LYS A 78 11.14 -6.74 -17.62
CA LYS A 78 11.88 -7.42 -18.69
C LYS A 78 11.82 -8.95 -18.59
N ALA A 79 11.61 -9.47 -17.38
CA ALA A 79 11.49 -10.89 -17.11
C ALA A 79 10.06 -11.43 -17.26
N GLY A 80 9.07 -10.58 -17.54
CA GLY A 80 7.67 -10.97 -17.79
C GLY A 80 7.29 -10.85 -19.27
N GLU A 81 6.00 -10.99 -19.56
CA GLU A 81 5.45 -10.94 -20.93
C GLU A 81 5.35 -9.52 -21.52
N GLN A 82 5.61 -8.49 -20.70
CA GLN A 82 5.61 -7.07 -21.10
C GLN A 82 4.28 -6.60 -21.72
N LEU A 83 3.16 -7.22 -21.33
CA LEU A 83 1.81 -6.89 -21.80
C LEU A 83 1.33 -5.51 -21.31
N GLY A 84 2.02 -4.89 -20.36
CA GLY A 84 1.68 -3.56 -19.85
C GLY A 84 0.23 -3.51 -19.36
N PHE A 85 -0.58 -2.63 -19.94
CA PHE A 85 -1.98 -2.45 -19.55
C PHE A 85 -2.92 -3.57 -20.02
N GLU A 86 -2.47 -4.48 -20.89
CA GLU A 86 -3.24 -5.65 -21.33
C GLU A 86 -3.08 -6.84 -20.36
N CYS A 87 -2.17 -6.73 -19.39
CA CYS A 87 -2.04 -7.68 -18.28
C CYS A 87 -3.24 -7.53 -17.35
N THR A 88 -4.16 -8.51 -17.38
CA THR A 88 -5.41 -8.50 -16.60
C THR A 88 -5.32 -9.30 -15.29
N GLU A 89 -4.13 -9.79 -14.96
CA GLU A 89 -3.84 -10.58 -13.76
C GLU A 89 -3.27 -9.72 -12.61
#